data_AF-A0A943E8G8-F1
#
_entry.id   AF-A0A943E8G8-F1
#
_cell.length_a   1.000
_cell.length_b   1.000
_cell.length_c   1.000
_cell.angle_alpha   90.00
_cell.angle_beta   90.00
_cell.angle_gamma   90.00
#
_symmetry.space_group_name_H-M   'P 1'
#
loop_
_entity.id
_entity.type
_entity.pdbx_description
1 polymer ?
#
loop_
_entity_poly.entity_id
_entity_poly.type
_entity_poly.pdbx_seq_one_letter_code
_entity_poly.pdbx_strand_id
1 'polypeptide(L)'
;MSAYLSERVAYLRGLSDGLGIKEESAQDKLILKIIDVLQDISDAVDDVQGDMDELNEYVEAIDEDLSDLEEELFDGEEPEDDDFLEIECPHCHETVYFDEDMLGREELVCPECHQVLFEEKEEPTE
;
A
#
# COMPACT_ATOMS: atom_id res chain seq x y z
N MET A 1 -22.89 4.83 -6.97
CA MET A 1 -22.98 6.12 -7.70
C MET A 1 -23.77 5.96 -8.99
N SER A 2 -23.76 4.75 -9.55
CA SER A 2 -24.63 4.19 -10.59
C SER A 2 -26.02 4.82 -10.78
N ALA A 3 -26.92 4.67 -9.80
CA ALA A 3 -28.33 5.06 -9.94
C ALA A 3 -28.53 6.55 -10.30
N TYR A 4 -27.61 7.42 -9.87
CA TYR A 4 -27.69 8.86 -10.15
C TYR A 4 -27.51 9.18 -11.64
N LEU A 5 -26.60 8.49 -12.34
CA LEU A 5 -26.38 8.73 -13.76
C LEU A 5 -27.56 8.19 -14.57
N SER A 6 -28.00 6.96 -14.27
CA SER A 6 -29.15 6.33 -14.91
C SER A 6 -30.43 7.16 -14.73
N GLU A 7 -30.69 7.70 -13.53
CA GLU A 7 -31.82 8.60 -13.27
C GLU A 7 -31.74 9.90 -14.09
N ARG A 8 -30.54 10.47 -14.25
CA ARG A 8 -30.34 11.68 -15.03
C ARG A 8 -30.52 11.45 -16.52
N VAL A 9 -30.06 10.31 -17.04
CA VAL A 9 -30.29 9.93 -18.44
C VAL A 9 -31.78 9.68 -18.69
N ALA A 10 -32.46 9.00 -17.78
CA ALA A 10 -33.91 8.80 -17.84
C ALA A 10 -34.69 10.13 -17.82
N TYR A 11 -34.26 11.09 -16.97
CA TYR A 11 -34.82 12.44 -16.95
C TYR A 11 -34.62 13.16 -18.29
N LEU A 12 -33.42 13.09 -18.89
CA LEU A 12 -33.15 13.70 -20.19
C LEU A 12 -34.02 13.10 -21.29
N ARG A 13 -34.27 11.79 -21.26
CA ARG A 13 -35.19 11.09 -22.17
C ARG A 13 -36.63 11.58 -22.01
N GLY A 14 -37.12 11.69 -20.78
CA GLY A 14 -38.45 12.25 -20.51
C GLY A 14 -38.58 13.72 -20.94
N LEU A 15 -37.51 14.51 -20.76
CA LEU A 15 -37.47 15.90 -21.20
C LEU A 15 -37.48 16.01 -22.73
N SER A 16 -36.72 15.15 -23.44
CA SER A 16 -36.72 15.14 -24.91
C SER A 16 -38.11 14.81 -25.47
N ASP A 17 -38.81 13.87 -24.84
CA ASP A 17 -40.18 13.51 -25.22
C ASP A 17 -41.15 14.67 -24.99
N GLY A 18 -41.04 15.34 -23.83
CA GLY A 18 -41.86 16.51 -23.48
C GLY A 18 -41.62 17.73 -24.38
N LEU A 19 -40.41 17.88 -24.92
CA LEU A 19 -40.06 18.92 -25.88
C LEU A 19 -40.47 18.58 -27.33
N GLY A 20 -40.97 17.37 -27.58
CA GLY A 20 -41.39 16.94 -28.91
C GLY A 20 -40.24 16.54 -29.83
N ILE A 21 -39.09 16.16 -29.29
CA ILE A 21 -37.93 15.66 -30.07
C ILE A 21 -38.25 14.22 -30.52
N LYS A 22 -38.58 14.02 -31.80
CA LYS A 22 -39.17 12.76 -32.30
C LYS A 22 -38.50 12.21 -33.58
N GLU A 23 -37.19 12.36 -33.69
CA GLU A 23 -36.40 11.95 -34.88
C GLU A 23 -36.86 12.57 -36.22
N GLU A 24 -37.57 13.69 -36.19
CA GLU A 24 -38.08 14.32 -37.41
C GLU A 24 -37.00 15.17 -38.10
N SER A 25 -36.18 15.86 -37.30
CA SER A 25 -35.07 16.67 -37.78
C SER A 25 -33.71 15.97 -37.62
N ALA A 26 -32.69 16.45 -38.35
CA ALA A 26 -31.31 15.99 -38.16
C ALA A 26 -30.79 16.31 -36.76
N GLN A 27 -31.24 17.42 -36.15
CA GLN A 27 -30.88 17.79 -34.78
C GLN A 27 -31.55 16.85 -33.77
N ASP A 28 -32.80 16.46 -33.99
CA ASP A 28 -33.53 15.55 -33.08
C ASP A 28 -32.86 14.19 -33.01
N LYS A 29 -32.47 13.66 -34.16
CA LYS A 29 -31.72 12.40 -34.27
C LYS A 29 -30.39 12.48 -33.53
N LEU A 30 -29.68 13.60 -33.67
CA LEU A 30 -28.41 13.81 -32.98
C LEU A 30 -28.62 13.84 -31.45
N ILE A 31 -29.62 14.57 -30.95
CA ILE A 31 -29.90 14.66 -29.51
C ILE A 31 -30.28 13.30 -28.93
N LEU A 32 -31.15 12.55 -29.60
CA LEU A 32 -31.55 11.21 -29.15
C LEU A 32 -30.37 10.25 -29.12
N LYS A 33 -29.48 10.31 -30.13
CA LYS A 33 -28.23 9.52 -30.14
C LYS A 33 -27.26 9.93 -29.03
N ILE A 34 -27.19 11.21 -28.67
CA ILE A 34 -26.39 11.65 -27.52
C ILE A 34 -26.96 11.05 -26.23
N ILE A 35 -28.28 11.05 -26.06
CA ILE A 35 -28.93 10.45 -24.88
C ILE A 35 -28.67 8.94 -24.83
N ASP A 36 -28.71 8.24 -25.97
CA ASP A 36 -28.36 6.82 -26.05
C ASP A 36 -26.92 6.57 -25.57
N VAL A 37 -25.94 7.33 -26.08
CA VAL A 37 -24.53 7.21 -25.66
C VAL A 37 -24.35 7.51 -24.17
N LEU A 38 -25.12 8.46 -23.62
CA LEU A 38 -25.08 8.72 -22.17
C LEU A 38 -25.64 7.55 -21.36
N GLN A 39 -26.61 6.80 -21.88
CA GLN A 39 -27.08 5.56 -21.25
C GLN A 39 -25.97 4.51 -21.28
N ASP A 40 -25.33 4.30 -22.43
CA ASP A 40 -24.23 3.34 -22.57
C ASP A 40 -23.06 3.67 -21.61
N ILE A 41 -22.76 4.96 -21.43
CA ILE A 41 -21.76 5.42 -20.44
C ILE A 41 -22.22 5.12 -19.01
N SER A 42 -23.50 5.34 -18.70
CA SER A 42 -24.05 5.03 -17.39
C SER A 42 -23.90 3.55 -17.08
N ASP A 43 -24.28 2.69 -18.01
CA ASP A 43 -24.22 1.24 -17.85
C ASP A 43 -22.76 0.76 -17.71
N ALA A 44 -21.83 1.27 -18.54
CA ALA A 44 -20.41 0.92 -18.44
C ALA A 44 -19.77 1.38 -17.12
N VAL A 45 -20.20 2.52 -16.56
CA VAL A 45 -19.73 3.00 -15.25
C VAL A 45 -20.25 2.12 -14.11
N ASP A 46 -21.43 1.51 -14.29
CA ASP A 46 -22.02 0.58 -13.33
C ASP A 46 -21.28 -0.75 -13.32
N ASP A 47 -20.94 -1.27 -14.50
CA ASP A 47 -20.12 -2.48 -14.65
C ASP A 47 -18.74 -2.28 -13.98
N VAL A 48 -18.07 -1.15 -14.23
CA VAL A 48 -16.77 -0.84 -13.61
C VAL A 48 -16.89 -0.72 -12.09
N GLN A 49 -17.99 -0.16 -11.56
CA GLN A 49 -18.21 -0.14 -10.11
C GLN A 49 -18.32 -1.55 -9.53
N GLY A 50 -19.03 -2.46 -10.22
CA GLY A 50 -19.13 -3.86 -9.81
C GLY A 50 -17.77 -4.56 -9.78
N ASP A 51 -16.95 -4.37 -10.82
CA ASP A 51 -15.59 -4.92 -10.86
C ASP A 51 -14.71 -4.36 -9.72
N MET A 52 -14.86 -3.07 -9.39
CA MET A 52 -14.11 -2.46 -8.28
C MET A 52 -14.54 -3.00 -6.92
N ASP A 53 -15.83 -3.28 -6.73
CA ASP A 53 -16.34 -3.90 -5.51
C ASP A 53 -15.76 -5.32 -5.33
N GLU A 54 -15.72 -6.13 -6.39
CA GLU A 54 -15.09 -7.46 -6.37
C GLU A 54 -13.58 -7.38 -6.05
N LEU A 55 -12.87 -6.41 -6.66
CA LEU A 55 -11.45 -6.20 -6.37
C LEU A 55 -11.21 -5.78 -4.91
N ASN A 56 -12.09 -4.97 -4.32
CA ASN A 56 -11.98 -4.59 -2.91
C ASN A 56 -12.12 -5.83 -2.01
N GLU A 57 -13.06 -6.73 -2.30
CA GLU A 57 -13.20 -7.99 -1.56
C GLU A 57 -11.91 -8.84 -1.65
N TYR A 58 -11.28 -8.93 -2.82
CA TYR A 58 -9.99 -9.63 -2.95
C TYR A 58 -8.87 -8.94 -2.16
N VAL A 59 -8.83 -7.61 -2.14
CA VAL A 59 -7.81 -6.87 -1.38
C VAL A 59 -8.01 -7.06 0.12
N GLU A 60 -9.24 -7.04 0.61
CA GLU A 60 -9.57 -7.33 2.02
C GLU A 60 -9.15 -8.75 2.40
N ALA A 61 -9.39 -9.73 1.52
CA ALA A 61 -8.95 -11.10 1.76
C ALA A 61 -7.41 -11.23 1.82
N ILE A 62 -6.69 -10.51 0.96
CA ILE A 62 -5.22 -10.49 1.00
C ILE A 62 -4.71 -9.82 2.28
N ASP A 63 -5.37 -8.75 2.73
CA ASP A 63 -5.01 -8.05 3.97
C ASP A 63 -5.18 -8.97 5.19
N GLU A 64 -6.27 -9.72 5.25
CA GLU A 64 -6.51 -10.75 6.28
C GLU A 64 -5.44 -11.84 6.25
N ASP A 65 -5.15 -12.42 5.08
CA ASP A 65 -4.12 -13.44 4.91
C ASP A 65 -2.73 -12.94 5.33
N LEU A 66 -2.40 -11.67 5.05
CA LEU A 66 -1.12 -11.07 5.45
C LEU A 66 -1.07 -10.82 6.96
N SER A 67 -2.17 -10.40 7.57
CA SER A 67 -2.27 -10.24 9.03
C SER A 67 -2.02 -11.58 9.74
N ASP A 68 -2.61 -12.67 9.24
CA ASP A 68 -2.40 -14.01 9.77
C ASP A 68 -0.93 -14.45 9.65
N LEU A 69 -0.28 -14.12 8.53
CA LEU A 69 1.16 -14.41 8.35
C LEU A 69 2.05 -13.56 9.24
N GLU A 70 1.70 -12.28 9.47
CA GLU A 70 2.41 -11.42 10.41
C GLU A 70 2.31 -11.98 11.83
N GLU A 71 1.12 -12.43 12.25
CA GLU A 71 0.97 -13.13 13.51
C GLU A 71 1.81 -14.43 13.52
N GLU A 72 1.78 -15.28 12.51
CA GLU A 72 2.60 -16.52 12.51
C GLU A 72 4.12 -16.25 12.54
N LEU A 73 4.60 -15.19 11.88
CA LEU A 73 6.02 -14.85 11.79
C LEU A 73 6.53 -14.02 12.98
N PHE A 74 5.70 -13.18 13.58
CA PHE A 74 6.10 -12.23 14.62
C PHE A 74 5.46 -12.49 16.00
N ASP A 75 4.47 -13.38 16.13
CA ASP A 75 3.88 -13.79 17.43
C ASP A 75 4.82 -14.79 18.14
N GLY A 76 5.96 -14.28 18.60
CA GLY A 76 6.97 -15.06 19.32
C GLY A 76 8.35 -14.41 19.40
N GLU A 77 8.62 -13.45 18.52
CA GLU A 77 9.83 -12.63 18.54
C GLU A 77 9.35 -11.18 18.72
N GLU A 78 9.26 -10.71 19.98
CA GLU A 78 9.72 -9.33 20.21
C GLU A 78 11.05 -9.25 19.47
N PRO A 79 11.32 -8.23 18.62
CA PRO A 79 12.65 -8.09 18.09
C PRO A 79 13.56 -8.16 19.31
N GLU A 80 14.36 -9.21 19.42
CA GLU A 80 15.48 -9.30 20.35
C GLU A 80 16.49 -8.26 19.82
N ASP A 81 16.10 -6.99 19.84
CA ASP A 81 16.97 -5.82 19.86
C ASP A 81 17.81 -5.84 21.15
N ASP A 82 17.56 -6.80 22.05
CA ASP A 82 18.36 -7.13 23.22
C ASP A 82 19.57 -8.04 22.89
N ASP A 83 19.67 -8.66 21.69
CA ASP A 83 20.81 -9.53 21.36
C ASP A 83 21.96 -8.82 20.61
N PHE A 84 21.75 -7.57 20.19
CA PHE A 84 22.75 -6.77 19.47
C PHE A 84 23.17 -5.52 20.25
N LEU A 85 24.47 -5.41 20.53
CA LEU A 85 25.08 -4.23 21.13
C LEU A 85 25.43 -3.18 20.05
N GLU A 86 24.85 -1.99 20.15
CA GLU A 86 25.20 -0.83 19.32
C GLU A 86 26.44 -0.11 19.87
N ILE A 87 27.51 -0.05 19.08
CA ILE A 87 28.76 0.64 19.43
C ILE A 87 29.15 1.61 18.32
N GLU A 88 29.38 2.88 18.67
CA GLU A 88 30.02 3.84 17.78
C GLU A 88 31.54 3.60 17.72
N CYS A 89 32.08 3.37 16.53
CA CYS A 89 33.52 3.20 16.35
C CYS A 89 34.28 4.50 16.67
N PRO A 90 35.27 4.49 17.60
CA PRO A 90 36.02 5.71 17.95
C PRO A 90 36.96 6.20 16.84
N HIS A 91 37.17 5.40 15.79
CA HIS A 91 38.12 5.68 14.72
C HIS A 91 37.47 6.21 13.44
N CYS A 92 36.29 5.69 13.08
CA CYS A 92 35.55 6.11 11.88
C CYS A 92 34.16 6.71 12.16
N HIS A 93 33.71 6.71 13.42
CA HIS A 93 32.39 7.22 13.85
C HIS A 93 31.20 6.54 13.18
N GLU A 94 31.41 5.34 12.64
CA GLU A 94 30.34 4.51 12.13
C GLU A 94 29.73 3.71 13.28
N THR A 95 28.40 3.64 13.30
CA THR A 95 27.66 2.80 14.24
C THR A 95 27.73 1.35 13.78
N VAL A 96 28.22 0.47 14.64
CA VAL A 96 28.39 -0.97 14.35
C VAL A 96 27.57 -1.78 15.35
N TYR A 97 26.94 -2.85 14.86
CA TYR A 97 26.12 -3.78 15.63
C TYR A 97 26.88 -5.09 15.85
N PHE A 98 26.94 -5.56 17.10
CA PHE A 98 27.59 -6.82 17.48
C PHE A 98 26.65 -7.72 18.27
N ASP A 99 26.62 -9.00 17.96
CA ASP A 99 25.89 -10.00 18.76
C ASP A 99 26.52 -10.11 20.17
N GLU A 100 25.71 -10.26 21.22
CA GLU A 100 26.22 -10.41 22.60
C GLU A 100 27.21 -11.58 22.74
N ASP A 101 27.05 -12.65 21.95
CA ASP A 101 27.95 -13.80 21.88
C ASP A 101 29.37 -13.48 21.38
N MET A 102 29.57 -12.33 20.72
CA MET A 102 30.88 -11.85 20.30
C MET A 102 31.62 -11.11 21.43
N LEU A 103 30.90 -10.68 22.48
CA LEU A 103 31.48 -10.02 23.65
C LEU A 103 32.20 -11.07 24.52
N GLY A 104 33.50 -10.88 24.75
CA GLY A 104 34.33 -11.79 25.54
C GLY A 104 35.20 -12.76 24.73
N ARG A 105 35.22 -12.65 23.40
CA ARG A 105 36.30 -13.20 22.56
C ARG A 105 37.32 -12.10 22.24
N GLU A 106 38.57 -12.51 22.13
CA GLU A 106 39.74 -11.64 21.90
C GLU A 106 39.49 -10.63 20.75
N GLU A 107 39.70 -9.35 21.06
CA GLU A 107 39.73 -8.18 20.16
C GLU A 107 38.52 -7.98 19.20
N LEU A 108 37.60 -7.08 19.57
CA LEU A 108 36.54 -6.60 18.68
C LEU A 108 37.10 -5.63 17.64
N VAL A 109 36.94 -5.94 16.36
CA VAL A 109 37.43 -5.14 15.23
C VAL A 109 36.27 -4.52 14.47
N CYS A 110 36.36 -3.23 14.17
CA CYS A 110 35.38 -2.52 13.35
C CYS A 110 35.40 -3.05 11.90
N PRO A 111 34.26 -3.45 11.30
CA PRO A 111 34.21 -3.94 9.91
C PRO A 111 34.47 -2.86 8.86
N GLU A 112 34.24 -1.59 9.19
CA GLU A 112 34.42 -0.48 8.24
C GLU A 112 35.88 -0.01 8.18
N CYS A 113 36.51 0.23 9.34
CA CYS A 113 37.88 0.76 9.40
C CYS A 113 38.95 -0.26 9.76
N HIS A 114 38.56 -1.50 10.11
CA HIS A 114 39.44 -2.60 10.52
C HIS A 114 40.34 -2.27 11.72
N GLN A 115 39.97 -1.29 12.55
CA GLN A 115 40.65 -0.94 13.80
C GLN A 115 39.93 -1.56 14.99
N VAL A 116 40.68 -1.82 16.06
CA VAL A 116 40.16 -2.39 17.31
C VAL A 116 39.25 -1.38 17.99
N LEU A 117 38.08 -1.82 18.44
CA LEU A 117 37.07 -0.97 19.08
C LEU A 117 37.38 -0.69 20.55
N PHE A 118 37.89 -1.68 21.29
CA PHE A 118 38.30 -1.57 22.69
C PHE A 118 39.58 -2.37 22.96
N GLU A 119 40.59 -1.73 23.56
CA GLU A 119 41.78 -2.42 24.08
C GLU A 119 41.49 -2.83 25.54
N GLU A 120 41.63 -4.11 25.89
CA GLU A 120 41.67 -4.52 27.30
C GLU A 120 42.87 -3.82 27.97
N LYS A 121 42.59 -2.88 28.89
CA LYS A 121 43.62 -2.46 29.83
C LYS A 121 43.79 -3.58 30.84
N GLU A 122 44.87 -4.35 30.71
CA GLU A 122 45.38 -5.19 31.80
C GLU A 122 45.43 -4.33 33.08
N GLU A 123 44.60 -4.65 34.07
CA GLU A 123 44.80 -4.11 35.41
C GLU A 123 46.17 -4.60 35.90
N PRO A 124 47.13 -3.71 36.23
CA PRO A 124 48.36 -4.16 36.84
C PRO A 124 48.02 -4.79 38.18
N THR A 125 48.32 -6.08 38.31
CA THR A 125 48.30 -6.80 39.58
C THR A 125 49.25 -6.10 40.58
N GLU A 126 48.70 -5.49 41.62
CA GLU A 126 49.38 -5.27 42.90
C GLU A 126 48.45 -5.51 44.09
#